data_AF-A0A6L3IJL4-F1
#
_entry.id   AF-A0A6L3IJL4-F1
#
_cell.length_a   1.000
_cell.length_b   1.000
_cell.length_c   1.000
_cell.angle_alpha   90.00
_cell.angle_beta   90.00
_cell.angle_gamma   90.00
#
_symmetry.space_group_name_H-M   'P 1'
#
loop_
_entity.id
_entity.type
_entity.pdbx_description
1 polymer ?
#
loop_
_entity_poly.entity_id
_entity_poly.type
_entity_poly.pdbx_seq_one_letter_code
_entity_poly.pdbx_strand_id
1 'polypeptide(L)'
;MFLSAISSDDFSVREKLLVLFWQLVYGNALFAKVTKEVFMRAVYQGRTSLSVIDVLSLLHHIKETEESELNWSEETLKITASKYLTMLKKMNLAEGKTAKDICHPIITGQLFVYFIRWIIVTCPENRTLENPFVIFGFMDKRSIIERLKKVEYLSLWQISQMGEDVTIDLIDHE
;
A
#
# COMPACT_ATOMS: atom_id res chain seq x y z
N MET A 1 -1.61 10.64 14.19
CA MET A 1 -0.81 10.31 12.98
C MET A 1 -1.58 10.49 11.68
N PHE A 2 -2.71 9.81 11.43
CA PHE A 2 -3.48 9.98 10.18
C PHE A 2 -4.06 11.38 10.02
N LEU A 3 -4.90 11.84 10.95
CA LEU A 3 -5.55 13.16 10.86
C LEU A 3 -4.52 14.29 10.75
N SER A 4 -3.43 14.21 11.53
CA SER A 4 -2.32 15.17 11.48
C SER A 4 -1.63 15.21 10.11
N ALA A 5 -1.47 14.06 9.44
CA ALA A 5 -0.88 14.03 8.09
C ALA A 5 -1.82 14.59 7.02
N ILE A 6 -3.13 14.35 7.14
CA ILE A 6 -4.12 14.90 6.20
C ILE A 6 -4.29 16.41 6.37
N SER A 7 -4.20 16.92 7.61
CA SER A 7 -4.31 18.35 7.91
C SER A 7 -3.01 19.14 7.73
N SER A 8 -1.84 18.48 7.69
CA SER A 8 -0.54 19.14 7.57
C SER A 8 -0.34 19.77 6.18
N ASP A 9 0.32 20.92 6.13
CA ASP A 9 0.73 21.57 4.88
C ASP A 9 2.06 21.01 4.33
N ASP A 10 2.74 20.15 5.09
CA ASP A 10 3.99 19.51 4.69
C ASP A 10 3.77 18.46 3.58
N PHE A 11 2.58 17.85 3.56
CA PHE A 11 2.19 16.89 2.53
C PHE A 11 1.46 17.58 1.37
N SER A 12 1.94 17.34 0.16
CA SER A 12 1.18 17.66 -1.05
C SER A 12 -0.14 16.88 -1.11
N VAL A 13 -1.09 17.36 -1.93
CA VAL A 13 -2.37 16.66 -2.16
C VAL A 13 -2.16 15.21 -2.60
N ARG A 14 -1.15 14.94 -3.45
CA ARG A 14 -0.84 13.58 -3.91
C ARG A 14 -0.33 12.69 -2.77
N GLU A 15 0.49 13.23 -1.88
CA GLU A 15 0.96 12.48 -0.71
C GLU A 15 -0.18 12.20 0.28
N LYS A 16 -1.09 13.15 0.49
CA LYS A 16 -2.32 12.94 1.28
C LYS A 16 -3.20 11.83 0.70
N LEU A 17 -3.29 11.72 -0.63
CA LEU A 17 -3.99 10.61 -1.29
C LEU A 17 -3.31 9.26 -1.01
N LEU A 18 -1.98 9.21 -0.93
CA LEU A 18 -1.26 7.99 -0.58
C LEU A 18 -1.46 7.61 0.90
N VAL A 19 -1.50 8.61 1.79
CA VAL A 19 -1.86 8.41 3.20
C VAL A 19 -3.28 7.83 3.32
N LEU A 20 -4.24 8.32 2.51
CA LEU A 20 -5.60 7.77 2.43
C LEU A 20 -5.62 6.34 1.86
N PHE A 21 -4.83 6.07 0.82
CA PHE A 21 -4.67 4.73 0.26
C PHE A 21 -4.22 3.73 1.34
N TRP A 22 -3.24 4.11 2.16
CA TRP A 22 -2.79 3.27 3.27
C TRP A 22 -3.90 3.02 4.30
N GLN A 23 -4.75 4.01 4.61
CA GLN A 23 -5.91 3.75 5.48
C GLN A 23 -6.91 2.78 4.85
N LEU A 24 -7.09 2.79 3.53
CA LEU A 24 -8.02 1.89 2.85
C LEU A 24 -7.53 0.45 2.81
N VAL A 25 -6.23 0.22 2.56
CA VAL A 25 -5.67 -1.14 2.64
C VAL A 25 -5.64 -1.66 4.09
N TYR A 26 -5.58 -0.79 5.10
CA TYR A 26 -5.71 -1.21 6.49
C TYR A 26 -7.17 -1.51 6.86
N GLY A 27 -8.10 -0.63 6.50
CA GLY A 27 -9.50 -0.69 6.95
C GLY A 27 -10.42 -1.59 6.13
N ASN A 28 -9.99 -2.11 4.98
CA ASN A 28 -10.83 -2.93 4.12
C ASN A 28 -10.06 -4.14 3.57
N ALA A 29 -10.35 -5.33 4.12
CA ALA A 29 -9.65 -6.57 3.79
C ALA A 29 -9.74 -6.96 2.31
N LEU A 30 -10.92 -6.81 1.67
CA LEU A 30 -11.07 -7.10 0.25
C LEU A 30 -10.26 -6.12 -0.61
N PHE A 31 -10.31 -4.83 -0.29
CA PHE A 31 -9.51 -3.81 -0.97
C PHE A 31 -8.02 -4.12 -0.81
N ALA A 32 -7.57 -4.47 0.39
CA ALA A 32 -6.19 -4.85 0.67
C ALA A 32 -5.74 -6.06 -0.16
N LYS A 33 -6.57 -7.11 -0.21
CA LYS A 33 -6.30 -8.35 -0.96
C LYS A 33 -6.20 -8.09 -2.46
N VAL A 34 -7.18 -7.39 -3.04
CA VAL A 34 -7.14 -7.00 -4.46
C VAL A 34 -5.94 -6.11 -4.75
N THR A 35 -5.65 -5.15 -3.86
CA THR A 35 -4.48 -4.27 -4.00
C THR A 35 -3.17 -5.05 -3.98
N LYS A 36 -3.02 -5.99 -3.05
CA LYS A 36 -1.82 -6.81 -2.91
C LYS A 36 -1.61 -7.71 -4.13
N GLU A 37 -2.62 -8.49 -4.49
CA GLU A 37 -2.49 -9.58 -5.44
C GLU A 37 -2.59 -9.13 -6.90
N VAL A 38 -3.24 -7.99 -7.16
CA VAL A 38 -3.40 -7.43 -8.51
C VAL A 38 -2.52 -6.20 -8.70
N PHE A 39 -2.75 -5.14 -7.92
CA PHE A 39 -2.10 -3.84 -8.19
C PHE A 39 -0.63 -3.82 -7.82
N MET A 40 -0.27 -4.14 -6.58
CA MET A 40 1.12 -4.17 -6.13
C MET A 40 1.93 -5.24 -6.88
N ARG A 41 1.32 -6.39 -7.16
CA ARG A 41 1.94 -7.41 -8.03
C ARG A 41 2.30 -6.84 -9.41
N ALA A 42 1.38 -6.13 -10.06
CA ALA A 42 1.64 -5.49 -11.34
C ALA A 42 2.72 -4.40 -11.25
N VAL A 43 2.67 -3.56 -10.21
CA VAL A 43 3.67 -2.51 -9.92
C VAL A 43 5.07 -3.09 -9.81
N TYR A 44 5.27 -4.12 -8.98
CA TYR A 44 6.60 -4.71 -8.76
C TYR A 44 7.07 -5.59 -9.92
N GLN A 45 6.16 -6.06 -10.77
CA GLN A 45 6.51 -6.74 -12.03
C GLN A 45 6.85 -5.75 -13.16
N GLY A 46 6.75 -4.44 -12.94
CA GLY A 46 7.02 -3.42 -13.95
C GLY A 46 5.98 -3.39 -15.07
N ARG A 47 4.75 -3.86 -14.82
CA ARG A 47 3.64 -3.71 -15.78
C ARG A 47 3.32 -2.23 -15.93
N THR A 48 2.98 -1.82 -17.15
CA THR A 48 2.60 -0.44 -17.45
C THR A 48 1.12 -0.16 -17.18
N SER A 49 0.26 -1.19 -17.22
CA SER A 49 -1.18 -1.01 -17.09
C SER A 49 -1.91 -2.20 -16.46
N LEU A 50 -3.12 -1.93 -15.97
CA LEU A 50 -4.08 -2.87 -15.44
C LEU A 50 -5.43 -2.77 -16.15
N SER A 51 -6.13 -3.89 -16.22
CA SER A 51 -7.46 -4.01 -16.81
C SER A 51 -8.49 -4.44 -15.77
N VAL A 52 -9.78 -4.27 -16.11
CA VAL A 52 -10.87 -4.76 -15.27
C VAL A 52 -10.84 -6.30 -15.14
N ILE A 53 -10.32 -6.99 -16.16
CA ILE A 53 -10.21 -8.45 -16.19
C ILE A 53 -9.23 -8.92 -15.11
N ASP A 54 -8.09 -8.24 -14.94
CA ASP A 54 -7.11 -8.58 -13.91
C ASP A 54 -7.74 -8.62 -12.50
N VAL A 55 -8.64 -7.68 -12.21
CA VAL A 55 -9.35 -7.60 -10.92
C VAL A 55 -10.48 -8.63 -10.85
N LEU A 56 -11.27 -8.75 -11.93
CA LEU A 56 -12.41 -9.66 -11.99
C LEU A 56 -11.97 -11.12 -11.84
N SER A 57 -10.85 -11.52 -12.45
CA SER A 57 -10.28 -12.86 -12.29
C SER A 57 -9.96 -13.20 -10.83
N LEU A 58 -9.44 -12.24 -10.05
CA LEU A 58 -9.22 -12.45 -8.62
C LEU A 58 -10.54 -12.55 -7.85
N LEU A 59 -11.52 -11.70 -8.15
CA LEU A 59 -12.83 -11.76 -7.46
C LEU A 59 -13.55 -13.09 -7.72
N HIS A 60 -13.43 -13.64 -8.93
CA HIS A 60 -13.91 -14.99 -9.24
C HIS A 60 -13.17 -16.05 -8.44
N HIS A 61 -11.84 -15.96 -8.39
CA HIS A 61 -11.04 -16.90 -7.62
C HIS A 61 -11.46 -16.93 -6.15
N ILE A 62 -11.61 -15.76 -5.52
CA ILE A 62 -12.07 -15.64 -4.12
C ILE A 62 -13.46 -16.27 -3.96
N LYS A 63 -14.40 -15.97 -4.86
CA LYS A 63 -15.75 -16.54 -4.83
C LYS A 63 -15.76 -18.07 -4.93
N GLU A 64 -14.81 -18.66 -5.64
CA GLU A 64 -14.70 -20.11 -5.84
C GLU A 64 -13.98 -20.83 -4.71
N THR A 65 -13.00 -20.18 -4.06
CA THR A 65 -12.11 -20.83 -3.08
C THR A 65 -12.44 -20.50 -1.63
N GLU A 66 -13.06 -19.36 -1.36
CA GLU A 66 -13.44 -18.92 -0.01
C GLU A 66 -14.95 -19.09 0.17
N GLU A 67 -15.32 -20.26 0.68
CA GLU A 67 -16.71 -20.59 0.97
C GLU A 67 -17.32 -19.51 1.89
N SER A 68 -18.48 -18.97 1.50
CA SER A 68 -19.20 -17.83 2.11
C SER A 68 -18.73 -16.41 1.77
N GLU A 69 -17.57 -16.22 1.16
CA GLU A 69 -17.11 -14.92 0.68
C GLU A 69 -17.66 -14.61 -0.72
N LEU A 70 -17.99 -13.34 -0.96
CA LEU A 70 -18.42 -12.85 -2.28
C LEU A 70 -19.58 -13.63 -2.93
N ASN A 71 -20.66 -13.88 -2.16
CA ASN A 71 -21.96 -14.40 -2.64
C ASN A 71 -22.73 -13.39 -3.54
N TRP A 72 -22.00 -12.72 -4.42
CA TRP A 72 -22.46 -11.66 -5.29
C TRP A 72 -22.82 -12.18 -6.67
N SER A 73 -23.71 -11.46 -7.37
CA SER A 73 -23.99 -11.71 -8.78
C SER A 73 -22.78 -11.37 -9.66
N GLU A 74 -22.76 -11.95 -10.86
CA GLU A 74 -21.78 -11.62 -11.90
C GLU A 74 -21.70 -10.11 -12.18
N GLU A 75 -22.85 -9.45 -12.22
CA GLU A 75 -22.93 -8.01 -12.41
C GLU A 75 -22.28 -7.24 -11.25
N THR A 76 -22.50 -7.69 -10.02
CA THR A 76 -21.90 -7.06 -8.83
C THR A 76 -20.37 -7.21 -8.83
N LEU A 77 -19.84 -8.37 -9.24
CA LEU A 77 -18.39 -8.58 -9.38
C LEU A 77 -17.79 -7.60 -10.40
N LYS A 78 -18.41 -7.46 -11.58
CA LYS A 78 -17.98 -6.52 -12.64
C LYS A 78 -18.02 -5.06 -12.17
N ILE A 79 -19.07 -4.68 -11.46
CA ILE A 79 -19.21 -3.34 -10.88
C ILE A 79 -18.11 -3.10 -9.84
N THR A 80 -17.86 -4.07 -8.94
CA THR A 80 -16.82 -3.96 -7.91
C THR A 80 -15.43 -3.85 -8.52
N ALA A 81 -15.09 -4.66 -9.53
CA ALA A 81 -13.83 -4.56 -10.26
C ALA A 81 -13.64 -3.17 -10.88
N SER A 82 -14.69 -2.63 -11.52
CA SER A 82 -14.67 -1.30 -12.12
C SER A 82 -14.54 -0.18 -11.08
N LYS A 83 -15.22 -0.30 -9.94
CA LYS A 83 -15.13 0.63 -8.81
C LYS A 83 -13.72 0.65 -8.21
N TYR A 84 -13.09 -0.52 -8.05
CA TYR A 84 -11.72 -0.62 -7.56
C TYR A 84 -10.75 0.16 -8.45
N LEU A 85 -10.79 -0.04 -9.77
CA LEU A 85 -9.95 0.72 -10.71
C LEU A 85 -10.23 2.22 -10.70
N THR A 86 -11.50 2.60 -10.47
CA THR A 86 -11.88 4.01 -10.32
C THR A 86 -11.31 4.61 -9.04
N MET A 87 -11.23 3.84 -7.95
CA MET A 87 -10.61 4.27 -6.70
C MET A 87 -9.11 4.51 -6.87
N LEU A 88 -8.38 3.62 -7.54
CA LEU A 88 -6.96 3.85 -7.87
C LEU A 88 -6.75 5.15 -8.65
N LYS A 89 -7.63 5.43 -9.62
CA LYS A 89 -7.60 6.69 -10.37
C LYS A 89 -7.82 7.91 -9.47
N LYS A 90 -8.80 7.85 -8.57
CA LYS A 90 -9.06 8.94 -7.61
C LYS A 90 -7.90 9.18 -6.66
N MET A 91 -7.08 8.16 -6.39
CA MET A 91 -5.87 8.25 -5.57
C MET A 91 -4.62 8.66 -6.36
N ASN A 92 -4.74 8.94 -7.66
CA ASN A 92 -3.60 9.27 -8.52
C ASN A 92 -2.57 8.12 -8.62
N LEU A 93 -3.05 6.87 -8.51
CA LEU A 93 -2.26 5.64 -8.66
C LEU A 93 -2.48 4.97 -10.02
N ALA A 94 -3.45 5.45 -10.79
CA ALA A 94 -3.65 5.04 -12.17
C ALA A 94 -4.34 6.13 -13.00
N GLU A 95 -4.12 6.12 -14.31
CA GLU A 95 -4.75 7.04 -15.26
C GLU A 95 -5.41 6.29 -16.42
N GLY A 96 -6.04 6.99 -17.37
CA GLY A 96 -6.74 6.36 -18.49
C GLY A 96 -8.20 5.95 -18.24
N LYS A 97 -8.87 5.48 -19.30
CA LYS A 97 -10.30 5.07 -19.29
C LYS A 97 -10.45 3.55 -19.26
N THR A 98 -10.03 2.88 -20.31
CA THR A 98 -10.26 1.44 -20.56
C THR A 98 -9.13 0.57 -19.99
N ALA A 99 -7.90 0.88 -20.37
CA ALA A 99 -6.70 0.44 -19.65
C ALA A 99 -6.36 1.49 -18.59
N LYS A 100 -5.94 1.01 -17.42
CA LYS A 100 -5.49 1.86 -16.32
C LYS A 100 -3.97 1.86 -16.29
N ASP A 101 -3.37 2.90 -16.84
CA ASP A 101 -1.92 3.06 -16.81
C ASP A 101 -1.48 3.30 -15.36
N ILE A 102 -0.49 2.54 -14.91
CA ILE A 102 -0.04 2.59 -13.52
C ILE A 102 0.78 3.86 -13.31
N CYS A 103 0.40 4.64 -12.29
CA CYS A 103 1.14 5.83 -11.89
C CYS A 103 1.97 5.50 -10.64
N HIS A 104 3.29 5.50 -10.78
CA HIS A 104 4.20 5.22 -9.66
C HIS A 104 4.32 6.47 -8.77
N PRO A 105 3.92 6.39 -7.49
CA PRO A 105 4.07 7.51 -6.57
C PRO A 105 5.55 7.72 -6.22
N ILE A 106 5.93 8.98 -5.99
CA ILE A 106 7.24 9.34 -5.46
C ILE A 106 7.14 9.34 -3.93
N ILE A 107 7.95 8.51 -3.28
CA ILE A 107 7.98 8.44 -1.81
C ILE A 107 9.01 9.44 -1.28
N THR A 108 8.57 10.63 -0.87
CA THR A 108 9.42 11.67 -0.25
C THR A 108 9.98 11.24 1.11
N GLY A 109 10.86 12.04 1.70
CA GLY A 109 11.42 11.77 3.04
C GLY A 109 10.33 11.71 4.13
N GLN A 110 9.46 12.71 4.18
CA GLN A 110 8.37 12.77 5.15
C GLN A 110 7.34 11.65 4.95
N LEU A 111 7.01 11.34 3.69
CA LEU A 111 6.07 10.27 3.38
C LEU A 111 6.64 8.89 3.74
N PHE A 112 7.95 8.71 3.58
CA PHE A 112 8.65 7.52 4.05
C PHE A 112 8.61 7.37 5.56
N VAL A 113 8.90 8.44 6.31
CA VAL A 113 8.79 8.45 7.78
C VAL A 113 7.37 8.09 8.22
N TYR A 114 6.36 8.68 7.58
CA TYR A 114 4.96 8.34 7.83
C TYR A 114 4.70 6.85 7.57
N PHE A 115 5.14 6.32 6.42
CA PHE A 115 4.93 4.93 6.03
C PHE A 115 5.51 3.95 7.05
N ILE A 116 6.76 4.16 7.46
CA ILE A 116 7.43 3.28 8.44
C ILE A 116 6.71 3.33 9.79
N ARG A 117 6.36 4.52 10.28
CA ARG A 117 5.56 4.65 11.52
C ARG A 117 4.21 3.96 11.38
N TRP A 118 3.56 4.09 10.23
CA TRP A 118 2.26 3.49 9.97
C TRP A 118 2.31 1.96 10.01
N ILE A 119 3.23 1.31 9.27
CA ILE A 119 3.29 -0.17 9.27
C ILE A 119 3.58 -0.75 10.66
N ILE A 120 4.40 -0.07 11.48
CA ILE A 120 4.72 -0.51 12.84
C ILE A 120 3.54 -0.28 13.78
N VAL A 121 2.85 0.85 13.68
CA VAL A 121 1.69 1.15 14.54
C VAL A 121 0.48 0.28 14.20
N THR A 122 0.26 -0.06 12.93
CA THR A 122 -0.90 -0.86 12.51
C THR A 122 -0.70 -2.37 12.67
N CYS A 123 0.54 -2.84 12.81
CA CYS A 123 0.90 -4.24 13.03
C CYS A 123 2.11 -4.31 13.99
N PRO A 124 1.93 -3.90 15.26
CA PRO A 124 3.02 -3.76 16.24
C PRO A 124 3.69 -5.08 16.62
N GLU A 125 3.02 -6.21 16.39
CA GLU A 125 3.53 -7.57 16.55
C GLU A 125 4.57 -7.94 15.50
N ASN A 126 4.61 -7.26 14.35
CA ASN A 126 5.59 -7.49 13.30
C ASN A 126 6.35 -6.20 12.97
N ARG A 127 7.48 -6.03 13.66
CA ARG A 127 8.37 -4.86 13.51
C ARG A 127 9.43 -5.02 12.43
N THR A 128 9.32 -6.07 11.62
CA THR A 128 10.31 -6.41 10.59
C THR A 128 9.84 -5.98 9.21
N LEU A 129 10.69 -6.11 8.19
CA LEU A 129 10.28 -5.94 6.80
C LEU A 129 9.45 -7.12 6.24
N GLU A 130 9.14 -8.14 7.07
CA GLU A 130 8.10 -9.13 6.78
C GLU A 130 6.69 -8.67 7.18
N ASN A 131 6.56 -7.45 7.71
CA ASN A 131 5.27 -6.86 8.04
C ASN A 131 4.34 -6.86 6.79
N PRO A 132 3.07 -7.31 6.94
CA PRO A 132 2.17 -7.54 5.81
C PRO A 132 1.87 -6.27 4.99
N PHE A 133 2.08 -5.08 5.58
CA PHE A 133 1.83 -3.80 4.92
C PHE A 133 3.04 -3.25 4.16
N VAL A 134 4.23 -3.83 4.30
CA VAL A 134 5.45 -3.40 3.58
C VAL A 134 5.25 -3.42 2.06
N ILE A 135 4.47 -4.39 1.56
CA ILE A 135 4.17 -4.50 0.13
C ILE A 135 3.48 -3.26 -0.45
N PHE A 136 2.79 -2.45 0.36
CA PHE A 136 2.12 -1.22 -0.07
C PHE A 136 3.04 0.02 -0.08
N GLY A 137 4.35 -0.15 0.13
CA GLY A 137 5.33 0.92 0.22
C GLY A 137 5.86 1.46 -1.11
N PHE A 138 5.57 0.80 -2.24
CA PHE A 138 6.10 1.17 -3.57
C PHE A 138 7.63 1.17 -3.67
N MET A 139 8.30 0.39 -2.82
CA MET A 139 9.75 0.26 -2.76
C MET A 139 10.09 -1.20 -2.47
N ASP A 140 11.18 -1.70 -3.05
CA ASP A 140 11.70 -3.00 -2.68
C ASP A 140 12.36 -2.96 -1.29
N LYS A 141 12.55 -4.13 -0.67
CA LYS A 141 13.12 -4.24 0.68
C LYS A 141 14.51 -3.59 0.79
N ARG A 142 15.36 -3.69 -0.24
CA ARG A 142 16.72 -3.10 -0.20
C ARG A 142 16.64 -1.58 -0.17
N SER A 143 15.80 -1.00 -1.03
CA SER A 143 15.53 0.44 -1.04
C SER A 143 15.01 0.94 0.32
N ILE A 144 14.14 0.17 0.99
CA ILE A 144 13.66 0.52 2.34
C ILE A 144 14.82 0.49 3.35
N ILE A 145 15.62 -0.57 3.37
CA ILE A 145 16.76 -0.72 4.30
C ILE A 145 17.78 0.42 4.12
N GLU A 146 18.14 0.73 2.88
CA GLU A 146 19.07 1.82 2.57
C GLU A 146 18.54 3.17 3.06
N ARG A 147 17.24 3.42 2.87
CA ARG A 147 16.61 4.65 3.37
C ARG A 147 16.56 4.67 4.88
N LEU A 148 16.16 3.59 5.54
CA LEU A 148 16.10 3.50 7.01
C LEU A 148 17.43 3.89 7.68
N LYS A 149 18.56 3.53 7.05
CA LYS A 149 19.92 3.78 7.56
C LYS A 149 20.46 5.19 7.30
N LYS A 150 19.72 6.07 6.61
CA LYS A 150 20.16 7.45 6.37
C LYS A 150 20.27 8.22 7.68
N VAL A 151 21.34 9.02 7.80
CA VAL A 151 21.64 9.82 9.01
C VAL A 151 20.46 10.69 9.45
N GLU A 152 19.73 11.28 8.50
CA GLU A 152 18.55 12.11 8.75
C GLU A 152 17.41 11.38 9.49
N TYR A 153 17.39 10.05 9.51
CA TYR A 153 16.34 9.29 10.19
C TYR A 153 16.82 8.51 11.41
N LEU A 154 18.11 8.52 11.74
CA LEU A 154 18.64 7.76 12.89
C LEU A 154 18.08 8.24 14.24
N SER A 155 17.56 9.47 14.30
CA SER A 155 16.85 9.99 15.48
C SER A 155 15.42 9.47 15.60
N LEU A 156 14.84 8.91 14.53
CA LEU A 156 13.42 8.54 14.49
C LEU A 156 13.17 7.08 14.88
N TRP A 157 14.17 6.21 14.73
CA TRP A 157 14.07 4.79 15.01
C TRP A 157 15.43 4.17 15.27
N GLN A 158 15.42 3.07 16.01
CA GLN A 158 16.55 2.14 16.11
C GLN A 158 16.34 0.99 15.13
N ILE A 159 17.44 0.54 14.53
CA ILE A 159 17.43 -0.58 13.58
C ILE A 159 18.39 -1.63 14.10
N SER A 160 17.91 -2.87 14.23
CA SER A 160 18.77 -4.04 14.41
C SER A 160 18.70 -4.92 13.17
N GLN A 161 19.85 -5.47 12.77
CA GLN A 161 19.94 -6.34 11.61
C GLN A 161 20.61 -7.65 12.00
N MET A 162 19.91 -8.77 11.79
CA MET A 162 20.42 -10.12 11.97
C MET A 162 20.36 -10.86 10.63
N GLY A 163 21.49 -10.90 9.92
CA GLY A 163 21.50 -11.42 8.54
C GLY A 163 20.70 -10.52 7.60
N GLU A 164 19.68 -11.08 6.95
CA GLU A 164 18.77 -10.34 6.06
C GLU A 164 17.57 -9.71 6.81
N ASP A 165 17.32 -10.13 8.05
CA ASP A 165 16.20 -9.63 8.83
C ASP A 165 16.54 -8.28 9.46
N VAL A 166 15.65 -7.31 9.25
CA VAL A 166 15.76 -5.96 9.79
C VAL A 166 14.56 -5.68 10.68
N THR A 167 14.83 -5.38 11.94
CA THR A 167 13.83 -5.00 12.95
C THR A 167 13.91 -3.51 13.20
N ILE A 168 12.75 -2.85 13.25
CA ILE A 168 12.61 -1.40 13.40
C ILE A 168 11.88 -1.11 14.71
N ASP A 169 12.55 -0.43 15.64
CA ASP A 169 11.94 0.05 16.88
C ASP A 169 11.82 1.57 16.81
N LEU A 170 10.59 2.07 16.87
CA LEU A 170 10.34 3.51 16.85
C LEU A 170 10.90 4.16 18.12
N ILE A 171 11.57 5.30 17.96
CA ILE A 171 11.92 6.15 19.10
C ILE A 171 10.72 7.05 19.33
N ASP A 172 10.06 6.90 20.48
CA ASP A 172 9.01 7.81 20.89
C ASP A 172 9.61 9.20 21.11
N HIS A 173 9.12 10.17 20.34
CA HIS A 173 9.32 11.59 20.64
C HIS A 173 7.98 12.08 21.18
N GLU A 174 7.98 12.58 22.42
CA GLU A 174 6.82 13.21 23.06
C GLU A 174 6.14 14.26 22.16
#